data_AF-A0A9J6CTK9-F1
#
_entry.id   AF-A0A9J6CTK9-F1
#
_cell.length_a   1.000
_cell.length_b   1.000
_cell.length_c   1.000
_cell.angle_alpha   90.00
_cell.angle_beta   90.00
_cell.angle_gamma   90.00
#
_symmetry.space_group_name_H-M   'P 1'
#
loop_
_entity.id
_entity.type
_entity.pdbx_description
1 polymer ?
#
loop_
_entity_poly.entity_id
_entity_poly.type
_entity_poly.pdbx_seq_one_letter_code
_entity_poly.pdbx_strand_id
1 'polypeptide(L)'
;MVRDKKKALQKFTQEIVTTSQTPYVDARLTNMWAARHSLTRWWKCQRYNRKLAKCIAVLNKHIADHAAKISRENCLKSCDGLQANFSARKTWCHLRHLIDPLSRKAATNRNLAKVLNMYKEEGCRLQKYLIAMYLKTWKGLYPVPERYEGPDNEKLDRLFTMTEM
;
A
#
# COMPACT_ATOMS: atom_id res chain seq x y z
N MET A 1 15.59 -4.36 47.72
CA MET A 1 16.52 -4.16 46.59
C MET A 1 15.99 -4.65 45.23
N VAL A 2 15.54 -5.91 45.05
CA VAL A 2 15.03 -6.37 43.73
C VAL A 2 13.66 -5.76 43.37
N ARG A 3 12.77 -5.55 44.35
CA ARG A 3 11.45 -4.93 44.15
C ARG A 3 11.52 -3.46 43.73
N ASP A 4 12.49 -2.72 44.27
CA ASP A 4 12.67 -1.29 43.96
C ASP A 4 13.15 -1.07 42.53
N LYS A 5 14.05 -1.94 42.05
CA LYS A 5 14.51 -1.95 40.65
C LYS A 5 13.35 -2.24 39.68
N LYS A 6 12.46 -3.19 40.02
CA LYS A 6 11.27 -3.52 39.20
C LYS A 6 10.29 -2.35 39.12
N LYS A 7 10.02 -1.67 40.24
CA LYS A 7 9.17 -0.46 40.27
C LYS A 7 9.78 0.71 39.50
N ALA A 8 11.10 0.88 39.53
CA ALA A 8 11.77 1.92 38.75
C ALA A 8 11.69 1.64 37.24
N LEU A 9 11.85 0.39 36.82
CA LEU A 9 11.74 -0.04 35.42
C LEU A 9 10.35 0.26 34.84
N GLN A 10 9.28 -0.01 35.60
CA GLN A 10 7.90 0.25 35.17
C GLN A 10 7.62 1.73 34.83
N LYS A 11 8.34 2.68 35.45
CA LYS A 11 8.17 4.11 35.16
C LYS A 11 8.75 4.53 33.81
N PHE A 12 9.69 3.77 33.25
CA PHE A 12 10.38 4.08 31.99
C PHE A 12 9.95 3.19 30.83
N THR A 13 9.16 2.15 31.09
CA THR A 13 8.61 1.25 30.07
C THR A 13 7.28 1.77 29.57
N GLN A 14 7.11 1.82 28.24
CA GLN A 14 5.82 2.08 27.60
C GLN A 14 5.35 0.81 26.90
N GLU A 15 4.12 0.40 27.17
CA GLU A 15 3.47 -0.68 26.44
C GLU A 15 2.95 -0.14 25.11
N ILE A 16 3.38 -0.75 24.01
CA ILE A 16 3.00 -0.34 22.65
C ILE A 16 2.02 -1.37 22.13
N VAL A 17 0.79 -0.93 21.83
CA VAL A 17 -0.23 -1.79 21.24
C VAL A 17 0.09 -2.00 19.77
N THR A 18 0.58 -3.19 19.42
CA THR A 18 0.80 -3.61 18.03
C THR A 18 -0.49 -4.15 17.43
N THR A 19 -0.97 -3.56 16.34
CA THR A 19 -2.11 -4.07 15.55
C THR A 19 -1.67 -5.14 14.56
N SER A 20 -2.59 -5.99 14.07
CA SER A 20 -2.31 -7.04 13.08
C SER A 20 -1.63 -6.53 11.78
N GLN A 21 -1.82 -5.25 11.44
CA GLN A 21 -1.21 -4.62 10.27
C GLN A 21 0.23 -4.14 10.50
N THR A 22 0.65 -3.94 11.74
CA THR A 22 2.00 -3.48 12.13
C THR A 22 2.50 -4.30 13.32
N PRO A 23 2.87 -5.57 13.10
CA PRO A 23 3.21 -6.48 14.19
C PRO A 23 4.57 -6.18 14.83
N TYR A 24 5.45 -5.45 14.13
CA TYR A 24 6.81 -5.18 14.60
C TYR A 24 7.10 -3.68 14.60
N VAL A 25 7.58 -3.18 15.74
CA VAL A 25 8.02 -1.80 15.91
C VAL A 25 9.44 -1.83 16.47
N ASP A 26 10.36 -1.11 15.83
CA ASP A 26 11.74 -1.02 16.29
C ASP A 26 11.83 -0.24 17.62
N ALA A 27 12.28 -0.92 18.67
CA ALA A 27 12.39 -0.37 20.03
C ALA A 27 13.37 0.80 20.11
N ARG A 28 14.40 0.84 19.24
CA ARG A 28 15.36 1.94 19.24
C ARG A 28 14.73 3.20 18.65
N LEU A 29 14.02 3.09 17.54
CA LEU A 29 13.33 4.19 16.88
C LEU A 29 12.23 4.79 17.77
N THR A 30 11.47 3.96 18.49
CA THR A 30 10.44 4.45 19.43
C THR A 30 11.06 5.27 20.55
N ASN A 31 12.16 4.80 21.14
CA ASN A 31 12.89 5.52 22.17
C ASN A 31 13.42 6.87 21.66
N MET A 32 13.97 6.92 20.45
CA MET A 32 14.42 8.18 19.85
C MET A 32 13.27 9.16 19.61
N TRP A 33 12.10 8.66 19.19
CA TRP A 33 10.90 9.48 19.00
C TRP A 33 10.36 10.02 20.32
N ALA A 34 10.34 9.20 21.37
CA ALA A 34 9.95 9.65 22.71
C ALA A 34 10.89 10.75 23.22
N ALA A 35 12.20 10.59 23.04
CA ALA A 35 13.20 11.60 23.39
C ALA A 35 13.03 12.90 22.57
N ARG A 36 12.75 12.78 21.27
CA ARG A 36 12.47 13.95 20.42
C ARG A 36 11.22 14.68 20.91
N HIS A 37 10.17 13.94 21.26
CA HIS A 37 8.92 14.51 21.73
C HIS A 37 9.09 15.26 23.06
N SER A 38 9.84 14.70 24.02
CA SER A 38 10.13 15.38 25.30
C SER A 38 10.96 16.64 25.11
N LEU A 39 12.01 16.60 24.28
CA LEU A 39 12.83 17.78 23.96
C LEU A 39 12.02 18.86 23.23
N THR A 40 11.14 18.47 22.31
CA THR A 40 10.25 19.40 21.61
C THR A 40 9.28 20.07 22.58
N ARG A 41 8.72 19.31 23.53
CA ARG A 41 7.84 19.86 24.58
C ARG A 41 8.58 20.89 25.43
N TRP A 42 9.81 20.62 25.84
CA TRP A 42 10.62 21.57 26.60
C TRP A 42 11.02 22.80 25.78
N TRP A 43 11.41 22.61 24.51
CA TRP A 43 11.77 23.70 23.63
C TRP A 43 10.59 24.65 23.35
N LYS A 44 9.35 24.13 23.25
CA LYS A 44 8.15 24.97 23.12
C LYS A 44 7.99 25.94 24.30
N CYS A 45 8.34 25.53 25.51
CA CYS A 45 8.34 26.40 26.70
C CYS A 45 9.56 27.33 26.76
N GLN A 46 10.67 26.97 26.09
CA GLN A 46 11.94 27.70 26.11
C GLN A 46 12.44 28.01 24.70
N ARG A 47 11.64 28.73 23.89
CA ARG A 47 11.93 28.92 22.45
C ARG A 47 13.26 29.61 22.17
N TYR A 48 13.72 30.46 23.08
CA TYR A 48 14.99 31.19 22.95
C TYR A 48 16.22 30.31 23.23
N ASN A 49 16.05 29.11 23.78
CA ASN A 49 17.16 28.20 24.07
C ASN A 49 17.65 27.50 22.78
N ARG A 50 18.69 28.07 22.16
CA ARG A 50 19.31 27.54 20.94
C ARG A 50 19.96 26.17 21.13
N LYS A 51 20.36 25.79 22.35
CA LYS A 51 20.97 24.46 22.62
C LYS A 51 19.94 23.35 22.42
N LEU A 52 18.71 23.55 22.89
CA LEU A 52 17.61 22.60 22.70
C LEU A 52 17.25 22.45 21.22
N ALA A 53 17.19 23.56 20.47
CA ALA A 53 16.92 23.52 19.04
C ALA A 53 18.00 22.71 18.28
N LYS A 54 19.29 22.93 18.59
CA LYS A 54 20.40 22.15 18.03
C LYS A 54 20.31 20.67 18.40
N CYS A 55 20.00 20.35 19.65
CA CYS A 55 19.85 18.98 20.12
C CYS A 55 18.73 18.24 19.37
N ILE A 56 17.57 18.89 19.17
CA ILE A 56 16.46 18.35 18.38
C ILE A 56 16.89 18.13 16.93
N ALA A 57 17.61 19.06 16.31
CA ALA A 57 18.09 18.91 14.95
C ALA A 57 19.06 17.73 14.79
N VAL A 58 20.00 17.57 15.73
CA VAL A 58 20.92 16.41 15.76
C VAL A 58 20.14 15.10 15.94
N LEU A 59 19.18 15.06 16.88
CA LEU A 59 18.36 13.87 17.10
C LEU A 59 17.50 13.53 15.88
N ASN A 60 16.96 14.52 15.18
CA ASN A 60 16.24 14.31 13.92
C ASN A 60 17.13 13.68 12.85
N LYS A 61 18.38 14.11 12.75
CA LYS A 61 19.36 13.51 11.82
C LYS A 61 19.60 12.03 12.17
N HIS A 62 19.84 11.72 13.45
CA HIS A 62 20.01 10.34 13.89
C HIS A 62 18.77 9.47 13.65
N ILE A 63 17.57 10.01 13.86
CA ILE A 63 16.31 9.31 13.57
C ILE A 63 16.20 9.01 12.07
N ALA A 64 16.50 9.99 11.21
CA ALA A 64 16.44 9.83 9.76
C ALA A 64 17.45 8.79 9.27
N ASP A 65 18.70 8.87 9.74
CA ASP A 65 19.76 7.92 9.38
C ASP A 65 19.40 6.49 9.80
N HIS A 66 18.85 6.33 11.01
CA HIS A 66 18.43 5.03 11.52
C HIS A 66 17.22 4.47 10.77
N ALA A 67 16.21 5.31 10.51
CA ALA A 67 15.04 4.92 9.74
C ALA A 67 15.44 4.48 8.33
N ALA A 68 16.33 5.22 7.66
CA ALA A 68 16.84 4.86 6.34
C ALA A 68 17.57 3.51 6.36
N LYS A 69 18.38 3.24 7.39
CA LYS A 69 19.05 1.95 7.57
C LYS A 69 18.04 0.81 7.72
N ILE A 70 17.06 0.94 8.62
CA ILE A 70 16.02 -0.07 8.82
C ILE A 70 15.21 -0.29 7.54
N SER A 71 14.85 0.77 6.82
CA SER A 71 14.11 0.64 5.56
C SER A 71 14.90 -0.17 4.53
N ARG A 72 16.22 0.03 4.42
CA ARG A 72 17.08 -0.78 3.55
C ARG A 72 17.11 -2.24 3.99
N GLU A 73 17.31 -2.50 5.28
CA GLU A 73 17.33 -3.86 5.83
C GLU A 73 15.99 -4.58 5.61
N ASN A 74 14.87 -3.90 5.84
CA ASN A 74 13.54 -4.45 5.62
C ASN A 74 13.26 -4.71 4.13
N CYS A 75 13.77 -3.85 3.25
CA CYS A 75 13.69 -4.04 1.80
C CYS A 75 14.49 -5.28 1.38
N LEU A 76 15.73 -5.43 1.84
CA LEU A 76 16.56 -6.61 1.56
C LEU A 76 15.92 -7.89 2.08
N LYS A 77 15.44 -7.91 3.33
CA LYS A 77 14.71 -9.07 3.88
C LYS A 77 13.46 -9.41 3.07
N SER A 78 12.76 -8.40 2.55
CA SER A 78 11.62 -8.61 1.67
C SER A 78 12.07 -9.24 0.35
N CYS A 79 13.16 -8.76 -0.25
CA CYS A 79 13.75 -9.36 -1.45
C CYS A 79 14.22 -10.80 -1.23
N ASP A 80 14.88 -11.10 -0.10
CA ASP A 80 15.32 -12.45 0.24
C ASP A 80 14.13 -13.42 0.36
N GLY A 81 13.03 -12.98 0.98
CA GLY A 81 11.79 -13.75 1.08
C GLY A 81 11.11 -13.99 -0.29
N LEU A 82 11.28 -13.05 -1.23
CA LEU A 82 10.78 -13.19 -2.60
C LEU A 82 11.64 -14.15 -3.43
N GLN A 83 12.97 -14.17 -3.21
CA GLN A 83 13.90 -15.05 -3.91
C GLN A 83 13.58 -16.53 -3.68
N ALA A 84 13.14 -16.89 -2.48
CA ALA A 84 12.71 -18.25 -2.16
C ALA A 84 11.38 -18.65 -2.86
N ASN A 85 10.58 -17.70 -3.37
CA ASN A 85 9.22 -17.93 -3.85
C ASN A 85 8.89 -17.18 -5.14
N PHE A 86 9.77 -17.23 -6.15
CA PHE A 86 9.53 -16.57 -7.46
C PHE A 86 8.31 -17.08 -8.21
N SER A 87 7.87 -18.32 -7.97
CA SER A 87 6.65 -18.89 -8.59
C SER A 87 5.35 -18.40 -7.94
N ALA A 88 5.42 -17.76 -6.76
CA ALA A 88 4.22 -17.34 -6.04
C ALA A 88 3.61 -16.07 -6.66
N ARG A 89 2.28 -16.07 -6.84
CA ARG A 89 1.51 -14.91 -7.30
C ARG A 89 1.77 -13.65 -6.47
N LYS A 90 1.95 -13.80 -5.15
CA LYS A 90 2.24 -12.69 -4.22
C LYS A 90 3.55 -11.99 -4.59
N THR A 91 4.57 -12.74 -4.99
CA THR A 91 5.89 -12.24 -5.41
C THR A 91 5.79 -11.42 -6.69
N TRP A 92 5.11 -11.95 -7.70
CA TRP A 92 4.85 -11.24 -8.96
C TRP A 92 4.02 -9.97 -8.77
N CYS A 93 3.01 -9.99 -7.87
CA CYS A 93 2.28 -8.78 -7.52
C CYS A 93 3.18 -7.73 -6.86
N HIS A 94 4.15 -8.13 -6.04
CA HIS A 94 5.13 -7.24 -5.42
C HIS A 94 6.09 -6.64 -6.46
N LEU A 95 6.67 -7.48 -7.33
CA LEU A 95 7.59 -7.05 -8.40
C LEU A 95 6.90 -6.10 -9.38
N ARG A 96 5.67 -6.41 -9.78
CA ARG A 96 4.89 -5.54 -10.68
C ARG A 96 4.62 -4.18 -10.05
N HIS A 97 4.48 -4.10 -8.73
CA HIS A 97 4.32 -2.83 -8.03
C HIS A 97 5.61 -1.99 -7.98
N LEU A 98 6.78 -2.64 -7.95
CA LEU A 98 8.08 -1.96 -8.03
C LEU A 98 8.33 -1.41 -9.45
N ILE A 99 7.90 -2.12 -10.49
CA ILE A 99 8.06 -1.72 -11.89
C ILE A 99 7.06 -0.62 -12.28
N ASP A 100 5.79 -0.79 -11.91
CA ASP A 100 4.74 0.19 -12.16
C ASP A 100 3.86 0.39 -10.91
N PRO A 101 4.19 1.40 -10.09
CA PRO A 101 3.44 1.68 -8.88
C PRO A 101 2.01 2.19 -9.15
N LEU A 102 1.71 2.61 -10.39
CA LEU A 102 0.43 3.22 -10.79
C LEU A 102 -0.52 2.23 -11.47
N SER A 103 -0.04 1.14 -12.07
CA SER A 103 -0.89 0.16 -12.79
C SER A 103 -1.80 -0.70 -11.91
N ARG A 104 -1.72 -0.58 -10.58
CA ARG A 104 -2.53 -1.43 -9.70
C ARG A 104 -4.00 -0.99 -9.74
N LYS A 105 -4.91 -1.97 -9.92
CA LYS A 105 -6.37 -1.80 -9.85
C LYS A 105 -6.84 -0.95 -8.64
N ALA A 106 -6.16 -1.04 -7.50
CA ALA A 106 -6.48 -0.24 -6.32
C ALA A 106 -6.07 1.24 -6.44
N ALA A 107 -4.93 1.54 -7.07
CA ALA A 107 -4.47 2.91 -7.31
C ALA A 107 -5.34 3.57 -8.39
N THR A 108 -5.64 2.85 -9.48
CA THR A 108 -6.59 3.30 -10.49
C THR A 108 -7.98 3.50 -9.90
N ASN A 109 -8.48 2.60 -9.05
CA ASN A 109 -9.78 2.79 -8.38
C ASN A 109 -9.79 4.01 -7.45
N ARG A 110 -8.71 4.30 -6.72
CA ARG A 110 -8.60 5.53 -5.91
C ARG A 110 -8.59 6.78 -6.77
N ASN A 111 -7.88 6.75 -7.90
CA ASN A 111 -7.86 7.86 -8.85
C ASN A 111 -9.23 8.06 -9.51
N LEU A 112 -9.91 6.98 -9.89
CA LEU A 112 -11.29 7.01 -10.38
C LEU A 112 -12.24 7.57 -9.31
N ALA A 113 -12.12 7.17 -8.05
CA ALA A 113 -12.95 7.70 -6.97
C ALA A 113 -12.69 9.19 -6.72
N LYS A 114 -11.44 9.66 -6.83
CA LYS A 114 -11.10 11.09 -6.77
C LYS A 114 -11.74 11.85 -7.92
N VAL A 115 -11.57 11.38 -9.16
CA VAL A 115 -12.18 11.96 -10.35
C VAL A 115 -13.70 12.02 -10.20
N LEU A 116 -14.34 10.90 -9.82
CA LEU A 116 -15.79 10.85 -9.57
C LEU A 116 -16.23 11.85 -8.49
N ASN A 117 -15.47 12.02 -7.42
CA ASN A 117 -15.76 13.01 -6.38
C ASN A 117 -15.57 14.45 -6.85
N MET A 118 -14.60 14.73 -7.73
CA MET A 118 -14.41 16.05 -8.33
C MET A 118 -15.57 16.42 -9.27
N TYR A 119 -16.16 15.43 -9.93
CA TYR A 119 -17.30 15.61 -10.82
C TYR A 119 -18.67 15.37 -10.15
N LYS A 120 -18.73 15.28 -8.81
CA LYS A 120 -20.00 15.00 -8.09
C LYS A 120 -21.08 16.06 -8.31
N GLU A 121 -20.72 17.33 -8.51
CA GLU A 121 -21.69 18.39 -8.82
C GLU A 121 -22.28 18.27 -10.24
N GLU A 122 -21.63 17.52 -11.13
CA GLU A 122 -22.05 17.26 -12.51
C GLU A 122 -22.29 15.76 -12.78
N GLY A 123 -22.50 14.95 -11.74
CA GLY A 123 -22.38 13.47 -11.82
C GLY A 123 -23.26 12.81 -12.88
N CYS A 124 -24.46 13.34 -13.11
CA CYS A 124 -25.37 12.86 -14.15
C CYS A 124 -24.87 13.14 -15.58
N ARG A 125 -24.06 14.19 -15.78
CA ARG A 125 -23.47 14.54 -17.10
C ARG A 125 -22.29 13.65 -17.43
N LEU A 126 -21.38 13.41 -16.47
CA LEU A 126 -20.22 12.54 -16.68
C LEU A 126 -20.65 11.10 -16.98
N GLN A 127 -21.62 10.56 -16.24
CA GLN A 127 -22.12 9.21 -16.49
C GLN A 127 -22.76 9.10 -17.88
N LYS A 128 -23.59 10.06 -18.28
CA LYS A 128 -24.18 10.11 -19.63
C LYS A 128 -23.11 10.25 -20.72
N TYR A 129 -22.07 11.04 -20.49
CA TYR A 129 -20.95 11.22 -21.41
C TYR A 129 -20.16 9.92 -21.59
N LEU A 130 -19.81 9.21 -20.50
CA LEU A 130 -19.09 7.94 -20.56
C LEU A 130 -19.90 6.84 -21.25
N ILE A 131 -21.20 6.75 -20.94
CA ILE A 131 -22.13 5.84 -21.63
C ILE A 131 -22.19 6.19 -23.13
N ALA A 132 -22.28 7.47 -23.47
CA ALA A 132 -22.31 7.90 -24.87
C ALA A 132 -20.98 7.64 -25.61
N MET A 133 -19.84 7.81 -24.95
CA MET A 133 -18.52 7.70 -25.56
C MET A 133 -18.07 6.25 -25.73
N TYR A 134 -18.31 5.40 -24.72
CA TYR A 134 -17.77 4.03 -24.69
C TYR A 134 -18.82 2.95 -24.97
N LEU A 135 -20.10 3.17 -24.59
CA LEU A 135 -21.14 2.16 -24.80
C LEU A 135 -21.88 2.35 -26.13
N LYS A 136 -21.99 3.57 -26.69
CA LYS A 136 -22.52 3.74 -28.06
C LYS A 136 -21.55 3.21 -29.12
N THR A 137 -20.25 3.33 -28.90
CA THR A 137 -19.23 2.72 -29.78
C THR A 137 -19.25 1.19 -29.74
N TRP A 138 -19.76 0.58 -28.66
CA TRP A 138 -19.88 -0.88 -28.55
C TRP A 138 -21.11 -1.45 -29.26
N LYS A 139 -22.07 -0.62 -29.72
CA LYS A 139 -23.17 -1.11 -30.55
C LYS A 139 -22.65 -1.44 -31.96
N GLY A 140 -22.03 -2.61 -32.06
CA GLY A 140 -21.78 -3.35 -33.30
C GLY A 140 -20.78 -2.68 -34.23
N LEU A 141 -19.48 -2.89 -34.00
CA LEU A 141 -18.52 -2.74 -35.10
C LEU A 141 -18.80 -3.73 -36.25
N TYR A 142 -19.62 -4.75 -35.99
CA TYR A 142 -20.18 -5.65 -36.99
C TYR A 142 -21.66 -5.89 -36.63
N PRO A 143 -22.60 -5.79 -37.60
CA PRO A 143 -23.93 -6.36 -37.39
C PRO A 143 -23.71 -7.85 -37.07
N VAL A 144 -24.21 -8.31 -35.92
CA VAL A 144 -24.28 -9.75 -35.68
C VAL A 144 -25.22 -10.28 -36.76
N PRO A 145 -24.76 -11.11 -37.69
CA PRO A 145 -25.64 -11.59 -38.74
C PRO A 145 -26.74 -12.43 -38.08
N GLU A 146 -28.00 -12.20 -38.46
CA GLU A 146 -29.17 -12.89 -37.90
C GLU A 146 -29.11 -14.40 -38.12
N ARG A 147 -28.26 -14.85 -39.06
CA ARG A 147 -27.98 -16.24 -39.37
C ARG A 147 -26.48 -16.48 -39.40
N TYR A 148 -26.06 -17.63 -38.89
CA TYR A 148 -24.69 -18.10 -38.99
C TYR A 148 -24.35 -18.35 -40.47
N GLU A 149 -23.38 -17.60 -41.00
CA GLU A 149 -22.87 -17.75 -42.38
C GLU A 149 -21.60 -18.63 -42.45
N GLY A 150 -21.18 -19.22 -41.32
CA GLY A 150 -20.04 -20.13 -41.29
C GLY A 150 -20.40 -21.54 -41.76
N PRO A 151 -19.41 -22.37 -42.12
CA PRO A 151 -19.62 -23.78 -42.40
C PRO A 151 -20.02 -24.54 -41.12
N ASP A 152 -20.93 -25.51 -41.26
CA ASP A 152 -21.36 -26.37 -40.17
C ASP A 152 -20.16 -27.15 -39.59
N ASN A 153 -20.04 -27.17 -38.26
CA ASN A 153 -18.91 -27.80 -37.57
C ASN A 153 -19.33 -29.14 -36.95
N GLU A 154 -19.45 -30.17 -37.79
CA GLU A 154 -19.86 -31.53 -37.37
C GLU A 154 -19.07 -32.10 -36.19
N LYS A 155 -17.79 -31.71 -36.04
CA LYS A 155 -16.94 -32.15 -34.92
C LYS A 155 -17.32 -31.56 -33.57
N LEU A 156 -17.86 -30.34 -33.56
CA LEU A 156 -18.28 -29.64 -32.34
C LEU A 156 -19.77 -29.87 -32.05
N ASP A 157 -20.56 -30.12 -33.11
CA ASP A 157 -22.00 -30.36 -33.00
C ASP A 157 -22.34 -31.82 -32.65
N ARG A 158 -21.36 -32.73 -32.68
CA ARG A 158 -21.53 -34.10 -32.17
C ARG A 158 -21.65 -34.10 -30.65
N LEU A 159 -22.49 -34.98 -30.12
CA LEU A 159 -22.63 -35.18 -28.68
C LEU A 159 -21.29 -35.65 -28.08
N PHE A 160 -20.93 -35.07 -26.93
CA PHE A 160 -19.72 -35.44 -26.18
C PHE A 160 -19.76 -36.93 -25.84
N THR A 161 -18.67 -37.64 -26.10
CA THR A 161 -18.54 -39.05 -25.72
C THR A 161 -17.81 -39.16 -24.38
N MET A 162 -18.16 -40.14 -23.55
CA MET A 162 -17.60 -40.34 -22.19
C MET A 162 -16.06 -40.45 -22.13
N THR A 163 -15.40 -40.67 -23.26
CA THR A 163 -13.94 -40.75 -23.38
C THR A 163 -13.25 -39.38 -23.40
N GLU A 164 -14.00 -38.30 -23.65
CA GLU A 164 -13.50 -36.92 -23.75
C GLU A 164 -13.80 -36.09 -22.49
N MET A 165 -14.51 -36.66 -21.50
CA MET A 165 -14.69 -36.11 -20.14
C MET A 165 -13.56 -36.53 -19.21
#